data_AF-A0A183NFN2-F1
#
_entry.id   AF-A0A183NFN2-F1
#
_cell.length_a   1.000
_cell.length_b   1.000
_cell.length_c   1.000
_cell.angle_alpha   90.00
_cell.angle_beta   90.00
_cell.angle_gamma   90.00
#
_symmetry.space_group_name_H-M   'P 1'
#
loop_
_entity.id
_entity.type
_entity.pdbx_description
1 polymer ?
#
loop_
_entity_poly.entity_id
_entity_poly.type
_entity_poly.pdbx_seq_one_letter_code
_entity_poly.pdbx_strand_id
1 'polypeptide(L)'
;MEVKLWRHKYKDSVDAFVEEAFIRRELSDNFCYYNPKYDSIEGAWKWAQDTLAQHAHDKRNPSYSEEIMIAAETKDDLWNAAQRQLVRSGKLHGFLRMYWAKKVLEWHESGPSAALKLALYLNDRYALDGSDPNGFVGVMWSICGVHDQGWAERPVFGKIRCMTYKGCLGKFSVPTFVARYPK
;
A
#
# COMPACT_ATOMS: atom_id res chain seq x y z
N MET A 1 17.94 6.19 -23.18
CA MET A 1 17.25 6.57 -21.94
C MET A 1 17.97 7.76 -21.34
N GLU A 2 17.35 8.92 -21.37
CA GLU A 2 18.01 10.20 -21.06
C GLU A 2 18.66 10.23 -19.66
N VAL A 3 18.00 9.62 -18.67
CA VAL A 3 18.52 9.55 -17.29
C VAL A 3 19.87 8.82 -17.16
N LYS A 4 20.19 7.88 -18.07
CA LYS A 4 21.49 7.16 -18.04
C LYS A 4 22.67 8.09 -18.31
N LEU A 5 22.47 9.17 -19.07
CA LEU A 5 23.50 10.18 -19.35
C LEU A 5 23.99 10.86 -18.07
N TRP A 6 23.13 10.94 -17.06
CA TRP A 6 23.40 11.60 -15.78
C TRP A 6 24.03 10.69 -14.73
N ARG A 7 24.18 9.40 -15.01
CA ARG A 7 24.65 8.40 -14.03
C ARG A 7 26.04 8.70 -13.48
N HIS A 8 26.94 9.26 -14.30
CA HIS A 8 28.30 9.61 -13.87
C HIS A 8 28.31 10.67 -12.76
N LYS A 9 27.27 11.53 -12.69
CA LYS A 9 27.16 12.63 -11.73
C LYS A 9 26.22 12.31 -10.57
N TYR A 10 25.14 11.56 -10.82
CA TYR A 10 24.08 11.26 -9.85
C TYR A 10 23.78 9.77 -9.76
N LYS A 11 24.83 8.95 -9.64
CA LYS A 11 24.74 7.49 -9.76
C LYS A 11 23.58 6.89 -8.96
N ASP A 12 23.50 7.19 -7.67
CA ASP A 12 22.50 6.55 -6.79
C ASP A 12 21.07 6.99 -7.11
N SER A 13 20.86 8.27 -7.46
CA SER A 13 19.54 8.76 -7.88
C SER A 13 19.10 8.16 -9.21
N VAL A 14 20.04 8.01 -10.16
CA VAL A 14 19.76 7.37 -11.45
C VAL A 14 19.44 5.89 -11.26
N ASP A 15 20.24 5.16 -10.49
CA ASP A 15 20.03 3.73 -10.24
C ASP A 15 18.69 3.49 -9.51
N ALA A 16 18.35 4.30 -8.50
CA ALA A 16 17.05 4.23 -7.82
C ALA A 16 15.87 4.55 -8.75
N PHE A 17 16.01 5.54 -9.63
CA PHE A 17 14.96 5.84 -10.62
C PHE A 17 14.78 4.70 -11.61
N VAL A 18 15.86 4.08 -12.10
CA VAL A 18 15.78 2.95 -13.03
C VAL A 18 15.13 1.73 -12.37
N GLU A 19 15.46 1.44 -11.12
CA GLU A 19 14.84 0.37 -10.34
C GLU A 19 13.32 0.53 -10.28
N GLU A 20 12.81 1.71 -9.94
CA GLU A 20 11.37 1.93 -9.83
C GLU A 20 10.69 2.05 -11.21
N ALA A 21 11.25 2.80 -12.14
CA ALA A 21 10.61 3.10 -13.42
C ALA A 21 10.62 1.93 -14.42
N PHE A 22 11.54 0.98 -14.26
CA PHE A 22 11.68 -0.18 -15.15
C PHE A 22 11.45 -1.48 -14.41
N ILE A 23 12.28 -1.78 -13.40
CA ILE A 23 12.26 -3.08 -12.74
C ILE A 23 10.92 -3.28 -12.02
N ARG A 24 10.52 -2.35 -11.15
CA ARG A 24 9.25 -2.44 -10.42
C ARG A 24 8.03 -2.34 -11.34
N ARG A 25 8.10 -1.46 -12.33
CA ARG A 25 7.02 -1.26 -13.30
C ARG A 25 6.74 -2.52 -14.13
N GLU A 26 7.77 -3.07 -14.75
CA GLU A 26 7.64 -4.24 -15.62
C GLU A 26 7.44 -5.53 -14.82
N LEU A 27 7.93 -5.59 -13.58
CA LEU A 27 7.58 -6.68 -12.65
C LEU A 27 6.08 -6.69 -12.32
N SER A 28 5.45 -5.51 -12.27
CA SER A 28 4.00 -5.43 -12.04
C SER A 28 3.22 -5.98 -13.23
N ASP A 29 3.61 -5.63 -14.45
CA ASP A 29 3.06 -6.22 -15.68
C ASP A 29 3.25 -7.74 -15.71
N ASN A 30 4.45 -8.22 -15.34
CA ASN A 30 4.75 -9.64 -15.25
C ASN A 30 3.78 -10.37 -14.31
N PHE A 31 3.57 -9.85 -13.10
CA PHE A 31 2.66 -10.46 -12.14
C PHE A 31 1.23 -10.51 -12.66
N CYS A 32 0.69 -9.40 -13.15
CA CYS A 32 -0.68 -9.34 -13.68
C CYS A 32 -0.87 -10.21 -14.92
N TYR A 33 0.15 -10.35 -15.77
CA TYR A 33 0.08 -11.18 -16.97
C TYR A 33 0.09 -12.68 -16.66
N TYR A 34 0.98 -13.13 -15.77
CA TYR A 34 1.17 -14.56 -15.48
C TYR A 34 0.27 -15.08 -14.35
N ASN A 35 -0.41 -14.20 -13.61
CA ASN A 35 -1.28 -14.59 -12.51
C ASN A 35 -2.72 -14.11 -12.74
N PRO A 36 -3.66 -14.97 -13.15
CA PRO A 36 -5.04 -14.57 -13.39
C PRO A 36 -5.79 -14.18 -12.11
N LYS A 37 -5.20 -14.38 -10.92
CA LYS A 37 -5.74 -13.98 -9.63
C LYS A 37 -4.95 -12.81 -9.02
N TYR A 38 -4.42 -11.93 -9.86
CA TYR A 38 -3.54 -10.83 -9.43
C TYR A 38 -4.19 -9.84 -8.45
N ASP A 39 -5.52 -9.85 -8.35
CA ASP A 39 -6.34 -8.95 -7.53
C ASP A 39 -6.98 -9.64 -6.32
N SER A 40 -6.56 -10.86 -5.99
CA SER A 40 -7.12 -11.65 -4.89
C SER A 40 -6.03 -12.30 -4.02
N ILE A 41 -6.36 -12.62 -2.76
CA ILE A 41 -5.40 -13.25 -1.81
C ILE A 41 -4.85 -14.55 -2.40
N GLU A 42 -5.65 -15.30 -3.15
CA GLU A 42 -5.25 -16.54 -3.80
C GLU A 42 -4.13 -16.36 -4.84
N GLY A 43 -3.93 -15.14 -5.36
CA GLY A 43 -2.80 -14.80 -6.21
C GLY A 43 -1.51 -14.50 -5.46
N ALA A 44 -1.54 -14.37 -4.13
CA ALA A 44 -0.35 -14.15 -3.33
C ALA A 44 0.48 -15.43 -3.14
N TRP A 45 1.69 -15.31 -2.61
CA TRP A 45 2.51 -16.47 -2.26
C TRP A 45 1.88 -17.25 -1.10
N LYS A 46 2.08 -18.57 -1.08
CA LYS A 46 1.47 -19.48 -0.09
C LYS A 46 1.71 -19.05 1.36
N TRP A 47 2.93 -18.59 1.69
CA TRP A 47 3.24 -18.11 3.04
C TRP A 47 2.37 -16.93 3.49
N ALA A 48 2.01 -16.04 2.56
CA ALA A 48 1.19 -14.87 2.82
C ALA A 48 -0.29 -15.25 2.92
N GLN A 49 -0.75 -16.17 2.06
CA GLN A 49 -2.10 -16.74 2.17
C GLN A 49 -2.30 -17.39 3.55
N ASP A 50 -1.36 -18.22 3.97
CA ASP A 50 -1.46 -18.98 5.22
C ASP A 50 -1.45 -18.06 6.45
N THR A 51 -0.55 -17.07 6.47
CA THR A 51 -0.48 -16.13 7.60
C THR A 51 -1.72 -15.23 7.67
N LEU A 52 -2.26 -14.77 6.54
CA LEU A 52 -3.48 -13.96 6.52
C LEU A 52 -4.71 -14.79 6.94
N ALA A 53 -4.78 -16.06 6.53
CA ALA A 53 -5.85 -16.96 6.94
C ALA A 53 -5.81 -17.24 8.45
N GLN A 54 -4.62 -17.52 8.99
CA GLN A 54 -4.41 -17.78 10.42
C GLN A 54 -4.86 -16.59 11.30
N HIS A 55 -4.65 -15.36 10.84
CA HIS A 55 -4.99 -14.13 11.57
C HIS A 55 -6.30 -13.46 11.12
N ALA A 56 -7.11 -14.12 10.28
CA ALA A 56 -8.32 -13.52 9.72
C ALA A 56 -9.32 -13.09 10.82
N HIS A 57 -9.41 -13.87 11.89
CA HIS A 57 -10.34 -13.70 13.01
C HIS A 57 -9.76 -12.95 14.21
N ASP A 58 -8.52 -12.44 14.10
CA ASP A 58 -7.93 -11.62 15.15
C ASP A 58 -8.78 -10.38 15.41
N LYS A 59 -8.92 -10.02 16.69
CA LYS A 59 -9.63 -8.80 17.07
C LYS A 59 -8.88 -7.57 16.56
N ARG A 60 -9.55 -6.75 15.75
CA ARG A 60 -9.03 -5.48 15.22
C ARG A 60 -9.33 -4.33 16.18
N ASN A 61 -8.35 -3.47 16.42
CA ASN A 61 -8.51 -2.28 17.25
C ASN A 61 -7.55 -1.16 16.76
N PRO A 62 -8.08 -0.07 16.15
CA PRO A 62 -9.48 0.16 15.83
C PRO A 62 -10.02 -0.82 14.78
N SER A 63 -11.34 -0.94 14.71
CA SER A 63 -12.08 -1.68 13.69
C SER A 63 -13.01 -0.69 13.00
N TYR A 64 -12.74 -0.37 11.74
CA TYR A 64 -13.49 0.61 10.97
C TYR A 64 -14.33 -0.06 9.89
N SER A 65 -15.50 0.51 9.65
CA SER A 65 -16.32 0.22 8.48
C SER A 65 -15.73 0.89 7.23
N GLU A 66 -16.18 0.44 6.05
CA GLU A 66 -15.76 1.02 4.78
C GLU A 66 -16.10 2.50 4.68
N GLU A 67 -17.25 2.93 5.20
CA GLU A 67 -17.72 4.32 5.14
C GLU A 67 -16.77 5.27 5.88
N ILE A 68 -16.30 4.87 7.06
CA ILE A 68 -15.33 5.65 7.85
C ILE A 68 -13.99 5.79 7.13
N MET A 69 -13.54 4.71 6.49
CA MET A 69 -12.30 4.72 5.70
C MET A 69 -12.45 5.58 4.44
N ILE A 70 -13.53 5.41 3.68
CA ILE A 70 -13.84 6.19 2.47
C ILE A 70 -13.87 7.69 2.80
N ALA A 71 -14.53 8.06 3.90
CA ALA A 71 -14.68 9.44 4.34
C ALA A 71 -13.42 10.06 4.98
N ALA A 72 -12.34 9.30 5.16
CA ALA A 72 -11.12 9.73 5.86
C ALA A 72 -11.38 10.21 7.30
N GLU A 73 -12.19 9.46 8.06
CA GLU A 73 -12.61 9.79 9.43
C GLU A 73 -12.08 8.80 10.48
N THR A 74 -10.92 8.21 10.23
CA THR A 74 -10.25 7.34 11.21
C THR A 74 -9.65 8.17 12.37
N LYS A 75 -9.08 7.49 13.39
CA LYS A 75 -8.34 8.16 14.47
C LYS A 75 -6.91 8.54 14.06
N ASP A 76 -6.44 8.10 12.90
CA ASP A 76 -5.10 8.38 12.41
C ASP A 76 -5.12 9.54 11.42
N ASP A 77 -4.61 10.68 11.85
CA ASP A 77 -4.61 11.92 11.07
C ASP A 77 -3.73 11.85 9.82
N LEU A 78 -2.62 11.11 9.87
CA LEU A 78 -1.77 10.84 8.71
C LEU A 78 -2.51 9.99 7.67
N TRP A 79 -3.17 8.92 8.09
CA TRP A 79 -3.96 8.08 7.18
C TRP A 79 -5.10 8.89 6.54
N ASN A 80 -5.81 9.68 7.35
CA ASN A 80 -6.88 10.53 6.86
C ASN A 80 -6.36 11.59 5.86
N ALA A 81 -5.21 12.22 6.14
CA ALA A 81 -4.58 13.16 5.22
C ALA A 81 -4.14 12.49 3.92
N ALA A 82 -3.62 11.26 3.98
CA ALA A 82 -3.26 10.47 2.81
C ALA A 82 -4.48 10.12 1.94
N GLN A 83 -5.59 9.69 2.57
CA GLN A 83 -6.85 9.44 1.88
C GLN A 83 -7.40 10.71 1.22
N ARG A 84 -7.37 11.85 1.92
CA ARG A 84 -7.77 13.15 1.34
C ARG A 84 -6.86 13.61 0.20
N GLN A 85 -5.54 13.37 0.29
CA GLN A 85 -4.64 13.63 -0.82
C GLN A 85 -5.07 12.82 -2.04
N LEU A 86 -5.29 11.52 -1.87
CA LEU A 86 -5.70 10.64 -2.97
C LEU A 86 -6.99 11.15 -3.64
N VAL A 87 -8.03 11.43 -2.85
CA VAL A 87 -9.33 11.90 -3.36
C VAL A 87 -9.24 13.27 -4.04
N ARG A 88 -8.47 14.22 -3.47
CA ARG A 88 -8.43 15.61 -3.97
C ARG A 88 -7.46 15.82 -5.13
N SER A 89 -6.30 15.16 -5.11
CA SER A 89 -5.25 15.38 -6.11
C SER A 89 -5.09 14.22 -7.09
N GLY A 90 -5.76 13.10 -6.86
CA GLY A 90 -5.65 11.89 -7.68
C GLY A 90 -4.27 11.24 -7.70
N LYS A 91 -3.37 11.62 -6.77
CA LYS A 91 -2.00 11.10 -6.70
C LYS A 91 -1.48 11.08 -5.28
N LEU A 92 -1.46 9.90 -4.67
CA LEU A 92 -0.86 9.68 -3.36
C LEU A 92 0.65 9.43 -3.50
N HIS A 93 1.44 10.05 -2.62
CA HIS A 93 2.89 9.85 -2.58
C HIS A 93 3.24 8.37 -2.37
N GLY A 94 4.18 7.81 -3.13
CA GLY A 94 4.45 6.36 -3.15
C GLY A 94 4.72 5.76 -1.76
N PHE A 95 5.53 6.44 -0.93
CA PHE A 95 5.74 6.02 0.46
C PHE A 95 4.43 5.91 1.27
N LEU A 96 3.51 6.85 1.07
CA LEU A 96 2.24 6.88 1.78
C LEU A 96 1.23 5.89 1.22
N ARG A 97 1.31 5.48 -0.06
CA ARG A 97 0.48 4.37 -0.58
C ARG A 97 0.72 3.08 0.20
N MET A 98 1.98 2.76 0.49
CA MET A 98 2.34 1.60 1.31
C MET A 98 1.75 1.68 2.72
N TYR A 99 1.92 2.82 3.39
CA TYR A 99 1.38 3.05 4.73
C TYR A 99 -0.16 2.94 4.72
N TRP A 100 -0.78 3.63 3.75
CA TRP A 100 -2.23 3.70 3.58
C TRP A 100 -2.85 2.31 3.38
N ALA A 101 -2.35 1.50 2.45
CA ALA A 101 -2.88 0.16 2.17
C ALA A 101 -2.66 -0.80 3.34
N LYS A 102 -1.52 -0.71 4.04
CA LYS A 102 -1.25 -1.53 5.24
C LYS A 102 -2.20 -1.20 6.39
N LYS A 103 -2.59 0.06 6.53
CA LYS A 103 -3.59 0.47 7.53
C LYS A 103 -5.01 0.01 7.19
N VAL A 104 -5.35 -0.08 5.90
CA VAL A 104 -6.61 -0.72 5.48
C VAL A 104 -6.64 -2.18 5.96
N LEU A 105 -5.56 -2.95 5.76
CA LEU A 105 -5.46 -4.32 6.30
C LEU A 105 -5.60 -4.38 7.83
N GLU A 106 -4.92 -3.48 8.54
CA GLU A 106 -4.90 -3.46 10.01
C GLU A 106 -6.29 -3.21 10.63
N TRP A 107 -7.09 -2.36 10.01
CA TRP A 107 -8.28 -1.79 10.66
C TRP A 107 -9.61 -2.17 10.00
N HIS A 108 -9.62 -2.79 8.82
CA HIS A 108 -10.87 -3.15 8.16
C HIS A 108 -11.62 -4.24 8.94
N GLU A 109 -12.84 -3.95 9.37
CA GLU A 109 -13.59 -4.80 10.30
C GLU A 109 -13.82 -6.24 9.80
N SER A 110 -14.15 -6.38 8.51
CA SER A 110 -14.43 -7.68 7.89
C SER A 110 -13.18 -8.49 7.48
N GLY A 111 -11.97 -8.01 7.78
CA GLY A 111 -10.72 -8.76 7.59
C GLY A 111 -10.06 -8.63 6.21
N PRO A 112 -9.05 -9.47 5.92
CA PRO A 112 -8.05 -9.21 4.88
C PRO A 112 -8.63 -9.21 3.46
N SER A 113 -9.61 -10.06 3.17
CA SER A 113 -10.24 -10.11 1.84
C SER A 113 -11.04 -8.84 1.54
N ALA A 114 -11.79 -8.32 2.53
CA ALA A 114 -12.52 -7.06 2.39
C ALA A 114 -11.56 -5.86 2.36
N ALA A 115 -10.51 -5.87 3.20
CA ALA A 115 -9.45 -4.87 3.16
C ALA A 115 -8.79 -4.75 1.78
N LEU A 116 -8.49 -5.88 1.14
CA LEU A 116 -7.92 -5.91 -0.21
C LEU A 116 -8.87 -5.29 -1.22
N LYS A 117 -10.16 -5.70 -1.20
CA LYS A 117 -11.19 -5.16 -2.10
C LYS A 117 -11.35 -3.65 -1.94
N LEU A 118 -11.42 -3.16 -0.70
CA LEU A 118 -11.54 -1.72 -0.42
C LEU A 118 -10.30 -0.96 -0.92
N ALA A 119 -9.10 -1.47 -0.66
CA ALA A 119 -7.87 -0.81 -1.09
C ALA A 119 -7.74 -0.73 -2.63
N LEU A 120 -8.09 -1.81 -3.33
CA LEU A 120 -8.14 -1.82 -4.80
C LEU A 120 -9.20 -0.85 -5.33
N TYR A 121 -10.42 -0.88 -4.77
CA TYR A 121 -11.50 0.04 -5.14
C TYR A 121 -11.09 1.50 -4.97
N LEU A 122 -10.53 1.88 -3.82
CA LEU A 122 -10.12 3.26 -3.56
C LEU A 122 -8.96 3.71 -4.45
N ASN A 123 -8.01 2.82 -4.73
CA ASN A 123 -6.92 3.11 -5.67
C ASN A 123 -7.50 3.41 -7.06
N ASP A 124 -8.31 2.51 -7.60
CA ASP A 124 -8.83 2.62 -8.96
C ASP A 124 -9.86 3.74 -9.12
N ARG A 125 -10.62 4.03 -8.06
CA ARG A 125 -11.65 5.08 -8.08
C ARG A 125 -11.07 6.49 -8.11
N TYR A 126 -9.93 6.71 -7.45
CA TYR A 126 -9.40 8.05 -7.18
C TYR A 126 -8.02 8.31 -7.75
N ALA A 127 -7.15 7.30 -7.92
CA ALA A 127 -5.82 7.51 -8.46
C ALA A 127 -5.90 7.72 -9.98
N LEU A 128 -5.29 8.80 -10.48
CA LEU A 128 -5.14 9.07 -11.91
C LEU A 128 -4.23 8.04 -12.61
N ASP A 129 -3.37 7.39 -11.83
CA ASP A 129 -2.51 6.28 -12.22
C ASP A 129 -3.03 4.92 -11.70
N GLY A 130 -4.33 4.84 -11.37
CA GLY A 130 -5.03 3.62 -10.97
C GLY A 130 -5.46 2.75 -12.18
N SER A 131 -6.13 1.63 -11.89
CA SER A 131 -6.53 0.62 -12.91
C SER A 131 -5.37 0.21 -13.83
N ASP A 132 -4.20 0.09 -13.21
CA ASP A 132 -2.91 -0.19 -13.82
C ASP A 132 -2.25 -1.36 -13.05
N PRO A 133 -1.46 -2.23 -13.69
CA PRO A 133 -0.74 -3.31 -13.01
C PRO A 133 0.04 -2.87 -11.77
N ASN A 134 0.65 -1.68 -11.78
CA ASN A 134 1.35 -1.13 -10.61
C ASN A 134 0.41 -0.84 -9.43
N GLY A 135 -0.83 -0.46 -9.72
CA GLY A 135 -1.87 -0.27 -8.71
C GLY A 135 -2.21 -1.58 -8.01
N PHE A 136 -2.54 -2.62 -8.80
CA PHE A 136 -2.83 -3.96 -8.27
C PHE A 136 -1.65 -4.52 -7.47
N VAL A 137 -0.45 -4.52 -8.06
CA VAL A 137 0.76 -5.06 -7.42
C VAL A 137 1.18 -4.24 -6.21
N GLY A 138 1.02 -2.92 -6.22
CA GLY A 138 1.30 -2.07 -5.07
C GLY A 138 0.41 -2.39 -3.86
N VAL A 139 -0.89 -2.63 -4.10
CA VAL A 139 -1.82 -3.05 -3.06
C VAL A 139 -1.52 -4.49 -2.61
N MET A 140 -1.25 -5.40 -3.53
CA MET A 140 -0.90 -6.79 -3.23
C MET A 140 0.44 -6.93 -2.49
N TRP A 141 1.43 -6.10 -2.79
CA TRP A 141 2.67 -5.99 -2.01
C TRP A 141 2.36 -5.51 -0.59
N SER A 142 1.47 -4.54 -0.45
CA SER A 142 1.14 -3.92 0.83
C SER A 142 0.34 -4.85 1.75
N ILE A 143 -0.68 -5.53 1.22
CA ILE A 143 -1.65 -6.32 1.99
C ILE A 143 -1.29 -7.81 1.98
N CYS A 144 -0.76 -8.32 0.87
CA CYS A 144 -0.52 -9.75 0.66
C CYS A 144 0.97 -10.11 0.50
N GLY A 145 1.90 -9.16 0.69
CA GLY A 145 3.34 -9.43 0.68
C GLY A 145 3.89 -9.93 -0.66
N VAL A 146 3.19 -9.68 -1.78
CA VAL A 146 3.69 -10.02 -3.12
C VAL A 146 5.00 -9.27 -3.36
N HIS A 147 6.04 -9.99 -3.80
CA HIS A 147 7.41 -9.46 -3.97
C HIS A 147 8.06 -8.89 -2.69
N ASP A 148 7.56 -9.27 -1.51
CA ASP A 148 8.21 -9.04 -0.21
C ASP A 148 8.54 -10.38 0.47
N GLN A 149 9.31 -10.31 1.54
CA GLN A 149 9.58 -11.43 2.43
C GLN A 149 8.63 -11.44 3.64
N GLY A 150 8.59 -12.54 4.37
CA GLY A 150 7.93 -12.62 5.67
C GLY A 150 8.68 -11.84 6.75
N TRP A 151 7.93 -11.21 7.65
CA TRP A 151 8.42 -10.44 8.79
C TRP A 151 8.02 -11.10 10.12
N ALA A 152 8.50 -10.53 11.23
CA ALA A 152 8.10 -10.97 12.57
C ALA A 152 6.57 -10.97 12.71
N GLU A 153 6.03 -12.10 13.18
CA GLU A 153 4.60 -12.35 13.28
C GLU A 153 3.92 -11.42 14.30
N ARG A 154 2.76 -10.88 13.94
CA ARG A 154 1.97 -9.96 14.76
C ARG A 154 0.49 -10.25 14.63
N PRO A 155 -0.33 -9.92 15.64
CA PRO A 155 -1.78 -9.95 15.49
C PRO A 155 -2.24 -9.16 14.26
N VAL A 156 -3.30 -9.64 13.62
CA VAL A 156 -3.92 -9.10 12.38
C VAL A 156 -3.05 -9.25 11.13
N PHE A 157 -1.80 -8.78 11.16
CA PHE A 157 -0.90 -8.83 9.99
C PHE A 157 -0.31 -10.22 9.74
N GLY A 158 -0.22 -11.06 10.77
CA GLY A 158 0.66 -12.22 10.73
C GLY A 158 2.08 -11.80 10.37
N LYS A 159 2.64 -12.38 9.31
CA LYS A 159 3.99 -12.11 8.82
C LYS A 159 4.07 -11.04 7.73
N ILE A 160 2.97 -10.36 7.41
CA ILE A 160 2.98 -9.22 6.47
C ILE A 160 3.74 -8.05 7.10
N ARG A 161 4.58 -7.37 6.30
CA ARG A 161 5.31 -6.17 6.76
C ARG A 161 4.33 -5.12 7.27
N CYS A 162 4.44 -4.72 8.53
CA CYS A 162 3.66 -3.61 9.09
C CYS A 162 4.35 -2.26 8.88
N MET A 163 3.56 -1.17 8.89
CA MET A 163 4.06 0.20 9.02
C MET A 163 3.30 0.93 10.13
N THR A 164 4.00 1.70 10.95
CA THR A 164 3.41 2.38 12.11
C THR A 164 3.49 3.89 11.98
N TYR A 165 2.57 4.59 12.63
CA TYR A 165 2.59 6.06 12.70
C TYR A 165 3.92 6.58 13.25
N LYS A 166 4.39 5.99 14.37
CA LYS A 166 5.70 6.30 14.96
C LYS A 166 6.87 6.08 13.99
N GLY A 167 6.80 5.06 13.15
CA GLY A 167 7.79 4.82 12.10
C GLY A 167 7.81 5.89 11.02
N CYS A 168 6.66 6.53 10.73
CA CYS A 168 6.56 7.63 9.78
C CYS A 168 7.13 8.94 10.35
N LEU A 169 6.93 9.21 11.65
CA LEU A 169 7.51 10.37 12.34
C LEU A 169 9.04 10.42 12.23
N GLY A 170 9.70 9.26 12.19
CA GLY A 170 11.15 9.19 12.01
C GLY A 170 11.65 9.40 10.57
N LYS A 171 10.75 9.55 9.59
CA LYS A 171 11.09 9.63 8.16
C LYS A 171 10.77 10.98 7.51
N PHE A 172 9.72 11.67 7.96
CA PHE A 172 9.32 12.99 7.44
C PHE A 172 8.44 13.73 8.45
N SER A 173 8.21 15.03 8.21
CA SER A 173 7.31 15.83 9.03
C SER A 173 5.84 15.48 8.76
N VAL A 174 5.29 14.60 9.59
CA VAL A 174 3.86 14.24 9.56
C VAL A 174 2.96 15.46 9.79
N PRO A 175 3.20 16.34 10.77
CA PRO A 175 2.35 17.52 10.98
C PRO A 175 2.29 18.44 9.75
N THR A 176 3.42 18.64 9.06
CA THR A 176 3.45 19.45 7.82
C THR A 176 2.64 18.80 6.71
N PHE A 177 2.71 17.47 6.57
CA PHE A 177 1.91 16.75 5.59
C PHE A 177 0.41 16.81 5.91
N VAL A 178 0.03 16.56 7.17
CA VAL A 178 -1.36 16.61 7.63
C VAL A 178 -1.96 18.00 7.43
N ALA A 179 -1.22 19.06 7.76
CA ALA A 179 -1.66 20.44 7.56
C ALA A 179 -1.92 20.81 6.09
N ARG A 180 -1.28 20.12 5.12
CA ARG A 180 -1.52 20.31 3.69
C ARG A 180 -2.86 19.72 3.22
N TYR A 181 -3.37 18.72 3.94
CA TYR A 181 -4.62 18.04 3.62
C TYR A 181 -5.55 18.03 4.85
N PRO A 182 -6.06 19.19 5.29
CA PRO A 182 -6.99 19.29 6.41
C PRO A 182 -8.34 18.64 6.05
N LYS A 183 -9.18 18.41 7.06
CA LYS A 183 -10.57 17.96 6.85
C LYS A 183 -11.28 18.89 5.89
#